data_AF-A0A1H2EPX9-F1
#
_entry.id   AF-A0A1H2EPX9-F1
#
_cell.length_a   1.000
_cell.length_b   1.000
_cell.length_c   1.000
_cell.angle_alpha   90.00
_cell.angle_beta   90.00
_cell.angle_gamma   90.00
#
_symmetry.space_group_name_H-M   'P 1'
#
loop_
_entity.id
_entity.type
_entity.pdbx_description
1 polymer ?
#
loop_
_entity_poly.entity_id
_entity_poly.type
_entity_poly.pdbx_seq_one_letter_code
_entity_poly.pdbx_strand_id
1 'polypeptide(L)' 'MGNVEIYAPLVNGSVFPYYENGESCKYLVERILGDDLRPPARSLTIRIITTSGKEVVIVIPNDHSEATVRLDGEKI' A
#
# COMPACT_ATOMS: atom_id res chain seq x y z
N MET A 1 3.40 13.53 2.97
CA MET A 1 2.25 12.88 3.65
C MET A 1 1.71 11.86 2.68
N GLY A 2 1.50 10.61 3.11
CA GLY A 2 1.07 9.53 2.23
C GLY A 2 -0.41 9.65 1.86
N ASN A 3 -0.75 9.24 0.63
CA ASN A 3 -2.09 9.25 0.05
C ASN A 3 -2.75 7.86 0.07
N VAL A 4 -2.44 7.04 1.09
CA VAL A 4 -2.93 5.66 1.21
C VAL A 4 -3.71 5.53 2.52
N GLU A 5 -4.81 4.78 2.48
CA GLU A 5 -5.56 4.36 3.64
C GLU A 5 -5.79 2.84 3.52
N ILE A 6 -5.57 2.10 4.61
CA ILE A 6 -5.83 0.66 4.67
C ILE A 6 -6.65 0.38 5.91
N TYR A 7 -7.81 -0.21 5.71
CA TYR A 7 -8.68 -0.63 6.79
C TYR A 7 -9.29 -2.00 6.47
N ALA A 8 -9.64 -2.72 7.53
CA ALA A 8 -10.35 -4.00 7.42
C ALA A 8 -11.71 -3.90 8.12
N PRO A 9 -12.83 -3.99 7.37
CA PRO A 9 -14.13 -4.23 7.97
C PRO A 9 -14.11 -5.57 8.73
N LEU A 10 -14.58 -5.57 9.97
CA LEU A 10 -14.60 -6.74 10.84
C LEU A 10 -15.97 -7.41 10.84
N VAL A 11 -16.00 -8.71 11.18
CA VAL A 11 -17.21 -9.53 11.19
C VAL A 11 -18.30 -9.02 12.15
N ASN A 12 -17.92 -8.24 13.16
CA ASN A 12 -18.82 -7.60 14.13
C ASN A 12 -19.33 -6.22 13.66
N GLY A 13 -19.00 -5.80 12.44
CA GLY A 13 -19.38 -4.50 11.86
C GLY A 13 -18.47 -3.33 12.24
N SER A 14 -17.48 -3.52 13.12
CA SER A 14 -16.47 -2.49 13.38
C SER A 14 -15.41 -2.45 12.28
N VAL A 15 -14.58 -1.40 12.26
CA VAL A 15 -13.49 -1.23 11.29
C VAL A 15 -12.17 -1.25 12.04
N PHE A 16 -11.22 -2.04 11.57
CA PHE A 16 -9.84 -1.99 12.03
C PHE A 16 -9.03 -1.04 11.13
N PRO A 17 -8.61 0.14 11.63
CA PRO A 17 -7.78 1.07 10.87
C PRO A 17 -6.31 0.59 10.89
N TYR A 18 -5.87 -0.03 9.81
CA TYR A 18 -4.51 -0.58 9.71
C TYR A 18 -3.47 0.52 9.40
N TYR A 19 -3.84 1.49 8.56
CA TYR A 19 -3.01 2.62 8.16
C TYR A 19 -3.89 3.81 7.72
N GLU A 20 -3.59 5.01 8.20
CA GLU A 20 -4.43 6.20 7.99
C GLU A 20 -3.86 7.15 6.92
N ASN A 21 -4.76 7.85 6.22
CA ASN A 21 -4.36 8.87 5.26
C ASN A 21 -3.59 9.99 5.95
N GLY A 22 -2.49 10.43 5.34
CA GLY A 22 -1.61 11.47 5.87
C GLY A 22 -0.39 10.92 6.61
N GLU A 23 -0.42 9.67 7.07
CA GLU A 23 0.75 9.00 7.65
C GLU A 23 1.88 8.86 6.61
N SER A 24 3.13 8.68 7.08
CA SER A 24 4.28 8.49 6.17
C SER A 24 4.29 7.09 5.58
N CYS A 25 4.41 6.96 4.25
CA CYS A 25 4.43 5.68 3.54
C CYS A 25 5.51 4.70 4.06
N LYS A 26 6.63 5.23 4.55
CA LYS A 26 7.63 4.48 5.33
C LYS A 26 7.02 3.61 6.45
N TYR A 27 6.08 4.14 7.25
CA TYR A 27 5.46 3.39 8.35
C TYR A 27 4.64 2.20 7.84
N LEU A 28 3.95 2.35 6.71
CA LEU A 28 3.23 1.25 6.10
C LEU A 28 4.17 0.13 5.68
N VAL A 29 5.29 0.48 5.05
CA VAL A 29 6.31 -0.50 4.63
C VAL A 29 6.91 -1.20 5.85
N GLU A 30 7.26 -0.46 6.91
CA GLU A 30 7.74 -1.03 8.18
C GLU A 30 6.71 -1.94 8.85
N ARG A 31 5.41 -1.58 8.83
CA ARG A 31 4.34 -2.38 9.45
C ARG A 31 4.10 -3.70 8.74
N ILE A 32 4.29 -3.74 7.43
CA ILE A 32 4.19 -4.98 6.62
C ILE A 32 5.43 -5.85 6.79
N LEU A 33 6.61 -5.23 6.84
CA LEU A 33 7.88 -5.97 6.97
C LEU A 33 8.18 -6.37 8.40
N GLY A 34 7.57 -5.75 9.41
CA GLY A 34 7.62 -6.19 10.80
C GLY A 34 9.05 -6.40 11.33
N ASP A 35 9.32 -7.62 11.79
CA ASP A 35 10.59 -8.10 12.36
C ASP A 35 11.55 -8.69 11.32
N ASP A 36 11.30 -8.45 10.04
CA ASP A 36 12.15 -8.91 8.95
C ASP A 36 13.58 -8.37 9.08
N LEU A 37 14.56 -9.27 9.21
CA LEU A 37 15.98 -8.96 9.35
C LEU A 37 16.70 -8.76 8.00
N ARG A 38 15.98 -8.83 6.88
CA ARG A 38 16.53 -8.54 5.54
C ARG A 38 16.81 -7.03 5.38
N PRO A 39 17.60 -6.63 4.35
CA PRO A 39 17.83 -5.22 4.07
C PRO A 39 16.51 -4.44 3.86
N PRO A 40 16.44 -3.16 4.25
CA PRO A 40 15.23 -2.36 4.12
C PRO A 40 14.68 -2.36 2.69
N ALA A 41 13.38 -2.65 2.52
CA ALA A 41 12.76 -2.60 1.20
C ALA A 41 12.77 -1.18 0.64
N ARG A 42 12.87 -1.05 -0.68
CA ARG A 42 12.79 0.26 -1.35
C ARG A 42 11.34 0.72 -1.57
N SER A 43 10.42 -0.22 -1.71
CA SER A 43 8.98 0.01 -1.85
C SER A 43 8.21 -1.28 -1.60
N LEU A 44 6.92 -1.12 -1.30
CA LEU A 44 5.91 -2.19 -1.44
C LEU A 44 5.27 -2.07 -2.82
N THR A 45 5.09 -3.19 -3.52
CA THR A 45 4.33 -3.25 -4.78
C THR A 45 3.17 -4.22 -4.64
N ILE A 46 1.96 -3.73 -4.87
CA ILE A 46 0.73 -4.54 -4.92
C ILE A 46 0.33 -4.62 -6.40
N ARG A 47 0.25 -5.84 -6.93
CA ARG A 47 -0.19 -6.11 -8.31
C ARG A 47 -1.51 -6.87 -8.28
N ILE A 48 -2.50 -6.36 -8.98
CA ILE A 48 -3.85 -6.93 -9.03
C ILE A 48 -4.21 -7.16 -10.50
N ILE A 49 -4.61 -8.38 -10.83
CA ILE A 49 -5.25 -8.69 -12.12
C ILE A 49 -6.76 -8.64 -11.90
N THR A 50 -7.41 -7.71 -12.58
CA THR A 50 -8.86 -7.54 -12.50
C THR A 50 -9.60 -8.63 -13.25
N THR A 51 -10.90 -8.79 -12.99
CA THR A 51 -11.76 -9.75 -13.71
C THR A 51 -11.90 -9.43 -15.20
N SER A 52 -11.62 -8.19 -15.62
CA SER A 52 -11.56 -7.79 -17.03
C SER A 52 -10.21 -8.08 -17.69
N GLY A 53 -9.25 -8.62 -16.94
CA GLY A 53 -7.88 -8.91 -17.41
C GLY A 53 -6.93 -7.72 -17.33
N LYS A 54 -7.40 -6.52 -16.95
CA LYS A 54 -6.53 -5.35 -16.75
C LYS A 54 -5.66 -5.49 -15.52
N GLU A 55 -4.47 -4.91 -15.57
CA GLU A 55 -3.51 -4.89 -14.47
C GLU A 55 -3.55 -3.55 -13.72
N VAL A 56 -3.75 -3.62 -12.40
CA VAL A 56 -3.53 -2.49 -11.50
C VAL A 56 -2.24 -2.71 -10.71
N VAL A 57 -1.34 -1.74 -10.76
CA VAL A 57 -0.09 -1.74 -9.98
C VAL A 57 -0.11 -0.56 -9.03
N ILE A 58 -0.03 -0.84 -7.73
CA ILE A 58 0.14 0.16 -6.68
C ILE A 58 1.56 0.05 -6.16
N VAL A 59 2.31 1.15 -6.20
CA VAL A 59 3.67 1.22 -5.66
C VAL A 59 3.68 2.22 -4.50
N ILE A 60 4.03 1.73 -3.31
CA ILE A 60 4.14 2.53 -2.09
C ILE A 60 5.64 2.64 -1.75
N PRO A 61 6.25 3.82 -1.90
CA PRO A 61 7.68 3.99 -1.66
C PRO A 61 8.01 3.91 -0.17
N ASN A 62 9.18 3.37 0.17
CA ASN A 62 9.70 3.39 1.54
C ASN A 62 10.43 4.70 1.84
N ASP A 63 9.75 5.82 1.58
CA ASP A 63 10.23 7.17 1.85
C ASP A 63 9.02 8.10 2.10
N HIS A 64 9.21 9.42 1.93
CA HIS A 64 8.17 10.42 2.17
C HIS A 64 7.33 10.77 0.93
N SER A 65 7.57 10.13 -0.20
CA SER A 65 6.84 10.33 -1.45
C SER A 65 5.46 9.69 -1.40
N GLU A 66 4.58 10.12 -2.31
CA GLU A 66 3.24 9.55 -2.45
C GLU A 66 3.27 8.17 -3.13
N ALA A 67 2.27 7.34 -2.81
CA ALA A 67 2.02 6.12 -3.55
C ALA A 67 1.53 6.44 -4.97
N THR A 68 1.86 5.57 -5.92
CA THR A 68 1.45 5.70 -7.32
C THR A 68 0.60 4.52 -7.75
N VAL A 69 -0.39 4.79 -8.60
CA VAL A 69 -1.26 3.78 -9.20
C VAL A 69 -1.02 3.77 -10.70
N ARG A 70 -0.96 2.57 -11.28
CA ARG A 70 -0.93 2.38 -12.73
C ARG A 70 -2.04 1.41 -13.14
N LEU A 71 -2.70 1.70 -14.27
CA LEU A 71 -3.60 0.79 -14.96
C LEU A 71 -2.99 0.44 -16.31
N ASP A 72 -2.76 -0.85 -16.57
CA ASP A 72 -2.15 -1.35 -17.81
C ASP A 72 -0.82 -0.63 -18.18
N GLY A 73 -0.05 -0.27 -17.14
CA GLY A 73 1.23 0.43 -17.28
C GLY A 73 1.15 1.95 -17.32
N GLU A 74 -0.04 2.52 -17.53
CA GLU A 74 -0.26 3.97 -17.54
C GLU A 74 -0.47 4.50 -16.12
N LYS A 75 0.26 5.56 -15.76
CA LYS A 75 0.08 6.23 -14.46
C LYS A 75 -1.25 6.99 -14.46
N ILE A 76 -2.04 6.77 -13.42
CA ILE A 76 -3.32 7.45 -13.17
C ILE A 76 -3.14 8.55 -12.13
#